data_AF-A0A2P5HV37-F1
#
_entry.id   AF-A0A2P5HV37-F1
#
_cell.length_a   1.000
_cell.length_b   1.000
_cell.length_c   1.000
_cell.angle_alpha   90.00
_cell.angle_beta   90.00
_cell.angle_gamma   90.00
#
_symmetry.space_group_name_H-M   'P 1'
#
loop_
_entity.id
_entity.type
_entity.pdbx_description
1 polymer ?
#
loop_
_entity_poly.entity_id
_entity_poly.type
_entity_poly.pdbx_seq_one_letter_code
_entity_poly.pdbx_strand_id
1 'polypeptide(L)'
;MEFGTSGNLSEDGIHIDMNRLKAGEVNLGTSIMAVTFKDGVILGADSRTTTGAYIANRVTDKLTRVHDTIWCCRSGSAADTQAVADIVQYQLGQFHMMNGKTPTTQTAAAMFQELCYANKDTLS
;
A
#
# COMPACT_ATOMS: atom_id res chain seq x y z
N MET A 1 -27.77 11.55 8.54
CA MET A 1 -26.36 11.38 8.15
C MET A 1 -26.13 9.88 8.11
N GLU A 2 -26.48 9.26 6.98
CA GLU A 2 -26.41 7.81 6.79
C GLU A 2 -24.98 7.40 6.49
N PHE A 3 -24.38 6.66 7.41
CA PHE A 3 -23.19 5.87 7.12
C PHE A 3 -23.66 4.64 6.33
N GLY A 4 -23.45 4.66 5.02
CA GLY A 4 -23.76 3.55 4.13
C GLY A 4 -22.98 2.30 4.54
N THR A 5 -23.69 1.35 5.15
CA THR A 5 -23.23 -0.02 5.32
C THR A 5 -23.71 -0.78 4.08
N SER A 6 -22.83 -1.32 3.25
CA SER A 6 -23.16 -2.45 2.37
C SER A 6 -21.92 -3.01 1.67
N GLY A 7 -21.09 -3.70 2.44
CA GLY A 7 -20.58 -4.98 1.93
C GLY A 7 -21.63 -6.01 2.30
N ASN A 8 -22.45 -6.44 1.34
CA ASN A 8 -23.41 -7.53 1.58
C ASN A 8 -22.65 -8.85 1.57
N LEU A 9 -22.69 -9.57 2.69
CA LEU A 9 -22.28 -10.97 2.76
C LEU A 9 -23.44 -11.82 2.22
N SER A 10 -23.35 -12.29 0.98
CA SER A 10 -24.23 -13.32 0.42
C SER A 10 -23.50 -14.67 0.41
N GLU A 11 -24.26 -15.77 0.37
CA GLU A 11 -23.76 -17.17 0.41
C GLU A 11 -22.68 -17.47 -0.65
N ASP A 12 -22.56 -16.66 -1.70
CA ASP A 12 -21.60 -16.82 -2.81
C ASP A 12 -20.32 -15.93 -2.73
N GLY A 13 -20.10 -15.20 -1.63
CA GLY A 13 -18.85 -14.47 -1.38
C GLY A 13 -18.90 -12.94 -1.58
N ILE A 14 -17.73 -12.30 -1.60
CA ILE A 14 -17.55 -10.84 -1.62
C ILE A 14 -17.68 -10.32 -3.05
N HIS A 15 -18.73 -9.55 -3.34
CA HIS A 15 -18.82 -8.77 -4.58
C HIS A 15 -17.94 -7.53 -4.49
N ILE A 16 -16.78 -7.56 -5.14
CA ILE A 16 -15.88 -6.41 -5.30
C ILE A 16 -16.14 -5.81 -6.69
N ASP A 17 -16.53 -4.54 -6.76
CA ASP A 17 -16.60 -3.82 -8.03
C ASP A 17 -15.18 -3.57 -8.57
N MET A 18 -14.75 -4.45 -9.47
CA MET A 18 -13.42 -4.40 -10.09
C MET A 18 -13.24 -3.25 -11.09
N ASN A 19 -14.30 -2.49 -11.42
CA ASN A 19 -14.29 -1.48 -12.48
C ASN A 19 -14.39 -0.03 -11.98
N ARG A 20 -14.49 0.19 -10.66
CA ARG A 20 -14.62 1.54 -10.10
C ARG A 20 -13.25 2.18 -9.84
N LEU A 21 -12.71 2.85 -10.85
CA LEU A 21 -11.56 3.75 -10.72
C LEU A 21 -12.04 5.21 -10.60
N LYS A 22 -11.24 6.10 -9.99
CA LYS A 22 -11.51 7.54 -10.04
C LYS A 22 -11.41 8.02 -11.50
N ALA A 23 -12.11 9.11 -11.82
CA ALA A 23 -12.03 9.69 -13.17
C ALA A 23 -10.57 10.10 -13.48
N GLY A 24 -9.98 9.48 -14.52
CA GLY A 24 -8.58 9.69 -14.91
C GLY A 24 -7.59 8.64 -14.41
N GLU A 25 -8.00 7.74 -13.52
CA GLU A 25 -7.16 6.59 -13.12
C GLU A 25 -7.19 5.49 -14.18
N VAL A 26 -6.02 4.88 -14.38
CA VAL A 26 -5.86 3.71 -15.26
C VAL A 26 -5.51 2.50 -14.40
N ASN A 27 -6.09 1.34 -14.71
CA ASN A 27 -5.71 0.10 -14.04
C ASN A 27 -4.26 -0.26 -14.44
N LEU A 28 -3.34 -0.17 -13.48
CA LEU A 28 -1.91 -0.42 -13.69
C LEU A 28 -1.54 -1.91 -13.59
N GLY A 29 -2.51 -2.81 -13.37
CA GLY A 29 -2.32 -4.25 -13.43
C GLY A 29 -1.35 -4.82 -12.39
N THR A 30 -1.27 -4.20 -11.21
CA THR A 30 -0.40 -4.65 -10.11
C THR A 30 -1.11 -5.68 -9.24
N SER A 31 -0.42 -6.77 -8.90
CA SER A 31 -0.86 -7.79 -7.97
C SER A 31 0.12 -7.90 -6.81
N ILE A 32 -0.38 -7.61 -5.61
CA ILE A 32 0.35 -7.70 -4.34
C ILE A 32 -0.47 -8.52 -3.34
N MET A 33 0.21 -9.31 -2.52
CA MET A 33 -0.41 -10.18 -1.51
C MET A 33 0.45 -10.25 -0.26
N ALA A 34 -0.21 -10.30 0.91
CA ALA A 34 0.42 -10.58 2.19
C ALA A 34 -0.35 -11.70 2.90
N VAL A 35 0.36 -12.69 3.44
CA VAL A 35 -0.23 -13.81 4.19
C VAL A 35 0.50 -13.97 5.51
N THR A 36 -0.26 -14.08 6.60
CA THR A 36 0.27 -14.36 7.94
C THR A 36 0.38 -15.87 8.16
N PHE A 37 1.42 -16.30 8.86
CA PHE A 37 1.58 -17.67 9.34
C PHE A 37 2.13 -17.66 10.77
N LYS A 38 2.28 -18.82 11.39
CA LYS A 38 2.64 -18.96 12.82
C LYS A 38 3.84 -18.10 13.23
N ASP A 39 4.89 -18.07 12.41
CA ASP A 39 6.18 -17.47 12.76
C ASP A 39 6.50 -16.21 11.94
N GLY A 40 5.52 -15.63 11.23
CA GLY A 40 5.75 -14.40 10.47
C GLY A 40 4.73 -14.09 9.38
N VAL A 41 5.22 -13.40 8.34
CA VAL A 41 4.43 -13.01 7.16
C VAL A 41 5.19 -13.32 5.88
N ILE A 42 4.45 -13.65 4.82
CA ILE A 42 4.95 -13.76 3.45
C ILE A 42 4.37 -12.63 2.65
N LEU A 43 5.22 -11.89 1.93
CA LEU A 43 4.82 -10.85 0.98
C LEU A 43 5.14 -11.33 -0.43
N GLY A 44 4.19 -11.18 -1.34
CA GLY A 44 4.34 -11.50 -2.76
C GLY A 44 3.90 -10.33 -3.62
N ALA A 45 4.67 -10.01 -4.64
CA ALA A 45 4.34 -8.98 -5.62
C ALA A 45 4.74 -9.45 -7.02
N ASP A 46 3.93 -9.09 -8.02
CA ASP A 46 4.37 -9.19 -9.41
C ASP A 46 5.41 -8.09 -9.73
N SER A 47 6.18 -8.27 -10.80
CA SER A 47 7.29 -7.37 -11.15
C SER A 47 6.97 -6.43 -12.33
N ARG A 48 5.74 -6.46 -12.86
CA ARG A 48 5.37 -5.70 -14.05
C ARG A 48 4.89 -4.30 -13.67
N THR A 49 5.35 -3.28 -14.39
CA THR A 49 4.82 -1.91 -14.34
C THR A 49 4.34 -1.51 -15.73
N THR A 50 3.15 -0.94 -15.81
CA THR A 50 2.55 -0.50 -17.07
C THR A 50 2.31 1.01 -17.07
N THR A 51 2.19 1.57 -18.27
CA THR A 51 1.66 2.92 -18.52
C THR A 51 0.53 2.74 -19.52
N GLY A 52 -0.70 2.65 -19.00
CA GLY A 52 -1.84 2.17 -19.78
C GLY A 52 -1.61 0.75 -20.28
N ALA A 53 -1.76 0.52 -21.59
CA ALA A 53 -1.55 -0.79 -22.21
C ALA A 53 -0.08 -1.17 -22.43
N TYR A 54 0.86 -0.23 -22.29
CA TYR A 54 2.27 -0.48 -22.54
C TYR A 54 2.99 -0.99 -21.28
N ILE A 55 3.80 -2.04 -21.42
CA ILE A 55 4.65 -2.55 -20.32
C ILE A 55 5.92 -1.70 -20.26
N ALA A 56 5.95 -0.75 -19.33
CA ALA A 56 7.09 0.14 -19.11
C ALA A 56 8.28 -0.58 -18.47
N ASN A 57 8.03 -1.51 -17.54
CA ASN A 57 9.07 -2.33 -16.92
C ASN A 57 8.53 -3.73 -16.59
N ARG A 58 9.37 -4.76 -16.72
CA ARG A 58 9.04 -6.15 -16.40
C ARG A 58 9.62 -6.64 -15.07
N VAL A 59 10.54 -5.86 -14.47
CA VAL A 59 11.35 -6.29 -13.32
C VAL A 59 11.40 -5.23 -12.21
N THR A 60 10.30 -4.52 -11.97
CA THR A 60 10.19 -3.55 -10.87
C THR A 60 10.03 -4.26 -9.54
N ASP A 61 10.74 -3.79 -8.50
CA ASP A 61 10.47 -4.18 -7.12
C ASP A 61 9.36 -3.31 -6.51
N LYS A 62 8.30 -3.97 -6.05
CA LYS A 62 7.12 -3.34 -5.43
C LYS A 62 7.11 -3.46 -3.91
N LEU A 63 8.10 -4.15 -3.34
CA LEU A 63 8.27 -4.30 -1.91
C LEU A 63 9.33 -3.29 -1.44
N THR A 64 8.96 -2.42 -0.51
CA THR A 64 9.89 -1.44 0.06
C THR A 64 10.05 -1.72 1.53
N ARG A 65 11.29 -1.94 1.96
CA ARG A 65 11.63 -2.01 3.38
C ARG A 65 11.58 -0.61 3.99
N VAL A 66 10.71 -0.41 4.97
CA VAL A 66 10.53 0.89 5.64
C VAL A 66 11.11 0.90 7.06
N HIS A 67 11.35 -0.28 7.64
CA HIS A 67 12.13 -0.47 8.86
C HIS A 67 12.69 -1.90 8.88
N ASP A 68 13.61 -2.23 9.78
CA ASP A 68 14.31 -3.53 9.84
C ASP A 68 13.37 -4.75 9.75
N THR A 69 12.20 -4.68 10.38
CA THR A 69 11.20 -5.75 10.43
C THR A 69 9.88 -5.39 9.72
N ILE A 70 9.84 -4.26 8.99
CA ILE A 70 8.61 -3.73 8.39
C ILE A 70 8.83 -3.45 6.91
N TRP A 71 7.95 -4.00 6.10
CA TRP A 71 7.91 -3.83 4.66
C TRP A 71 6.54 -3.31 4.25
N CYS A 72 6.49 -2.43 3.24
CA CYS A 72 5.26 -2.01 2.59
C CYS A 72 5.22 -2.54 1.15
N CYS A 73 4.01 -2.84 0.69
CA CYS A 73 3.75 -3.15 -0.71
C CYS A 73 3.26 -1.88 -1.40
N ARG A 74 3.80 -1.56 -2.56
CA ARG A 74 3.44 -0.36 -3.33
C ARG A 74 2.59 -0.71 -4.54
N SER A 75 1.48 0.02 -4.71
CA SER A 75 0.58 -0.06 -5.86
C SER A 75 -0.07 1.29 -6.11
N GLY A 76 -0.29 1.66 -7.36
CA GLY A 76 -0.72 3.01 -7.76
C GLY A 76 0.39 3.72 -8.52
N SER A 77 0.41 5.05 -8.48
CA SER A 77 1.51 5.82 -9.07
C SER A 77 2.85 5.42 -8.44
N ALA A 78 3.79 5.03 -9.29
CA ALA A 78 5.11 4.58 -8.84
C ALA A 78 5.86 5.70 -8.10
N ALA A 79 5.72 6.95 -8.56
CA ALA A 79 6.37 8.10 -7.96
C ALA A 79 5.75 8.44 -6.59
N ASP A 80 4.42 8.50 -6.53
CA ASP A 80 3.68 8.87 -5.32
C ASP A 80 3.95 7.87 -4.20
N THR A 81 3.79 6.58 -4.50
CA THR A 81 3.99 5.51 -3.52
C THR A 81 5.45 5.37 -3.08
N GLN A 82 6.41 5.73 -3.94
CA GLN A 82 7.82 5.80 -3.54
C GLN A 82 8.06 6.94 -2.56
N ALA A 83 7.60 8.15 -2.89
CA ALA A 83 7.77 9.32 -2.02
C ALA A 83 7.13 9.10 -0.64
N VAL A 84 5.93 8.54 -0.60
CA VAL A 84 5.24 8.20 0.66
C VAL A 84 6.04 7.17 1.47
N ALA A 85 6.56 6.11 0.83
CA ALA A 85 7.37 5.11 1.52
C ALA A 85 8.68 5.68 2.08
N ASP A 86 9.37 6.53 1.31
CA ASP A 86 10.62 7.18 1.73
C ASP A 86 10.41 8.11 2.94
N ILE A 87 9.31 8.89 2.93
CA ILE A 87 8.93 9.76 4.05
C ILE A 87 8.65 8.93 5.31
N VAL A 88 7.85 7.86 5.19
CA VAL A 88 7.51 7.02 6.35
C VAL A 88 8.73 6.27 6.86
N GLN A 89 9.62 5.78 5.99
CA GLN A 89 10.88 5.18 6.40
C GLN A 89 11.71 6.13 7.25
N TYR A 90 11.81 7.40 6.83
CA TYR A 90 12.50 8.44 7.61
C TYR A 90 11.82 8.66 8.97
N GLN A 91 10.49 8.82 9.00
CA GLN A 91 9.72 9.04 10.23
C GLN A 91 9.85 7.87 11.22
N LEU A 92 9.86 6.63 10.72
CA LEU A 92 10.07 5.44 11.55
C LEU A 92 11.48 5.39 12.15
N GLY A 93 12.50 5.78 11.37
CA GLY A 93 13.86 5.93 11.88
C GLY A 93 13.96 6.97 13.00
N GLN A 94 13.32 8.14 12.81
CA GLN A 94 13.25 9.17 13.86
C GLN A 94 12.49 8.69 15.10
N PHE A 95 11.35 8.02 14.91
CA PHE A 95 10.58 7.44 16.01
C PHE A 95 11.42 6.46 16.83
N HIS A 96 12.19 5.59 16.15
CA HIS A 96 13.07 4.64 16.81
C HIS A 96 14.13 5.35 17.68
N MET A 97 14.80 6.35 17.10
CA MET A 97 15.83 7.13 17.79
C MET A 97 15.29 7.90 19.00
N MET A 98 14.13 8.54 18.86
CA MET A 98 13.55 9.38 19.92
C MET A 98 12.97 8.56 21.07
N ASN A 99 12.36 7.41 20.77
CA ASN A 99 11.65 6.62 21.78
C ASN A 99 12.48 5.45 22.33
N GLY A 100 13.65 5.17 21.73
CA GLY A 100 14.52 4.05 22.11
C GLY A 100 13.86 2.67 21.93
N LYS A 101 12.83 2.58 21.08
CA LYS A 101 12.03 1.38 20.86
C LYS A 101 11.83 1.13 19.38
N THR A 102 11.83 -0.12 18.96
CA THR A 102 11.52 -0.51 17.58
C THR A 102 10.06 -0.18 17.28
N PRO A 103 9.75 0.50 16.16
CA PRO A 103 8.37 0.75 15.79
C PRO A 103 7.63 -0.55 15.50
N THR A 104 6.33 -0.56 15.78
CA THR A 104 5.44 -1.67 15.40
C THR A 104 4.85 -1.45 14.01
N THR A 105 4.30 -2.50 13.41
CA THR A 105 3.58 -2.38 12.13
C THR A 105 2.36 -1.47 12.25
N GLN A 106 1.73 -1.39 13.42
CA GLN A 106 0.62 -0.47 13.69
C GLN A 106 1.08 0.99 13.69
N THR A 107 2.25 1.29 14.27
CA THR A 107 2.84 2.64 14.21
C THR A 107 3.14 3.04 12.77
N ALA A 108 3.76 2.15 11.98
CA ALA A 108 4.00 2.40 10.57
C ALA A 108 2.70 2.63 9.79
N ALA A 109 1.69 1.77 10.00
CA ALA A 109 0.38 1.92 9.35
C ALA A 109 -0.30 3.25 9.69
N ALA A 110 -0.20 3.71 10.94
CA ALA A 110 -0.74 5.01 11.36
C ALA A 110 -0.05 6.18 10.64
N MET A 111 1.29 6.15 10.53
CA MET A 111 2.04 7.17 9.78
C MET A 111 1.68 7.19 8.30
N PHE A 112 1.58 6.00 7.67
CA PHE A 112 1.09 5.87 6.29
C PHE A 112 -0.32 6.44 6.13
N GLN A 113 -1.23 6.10 7.04
CA GLN A 113 -2.61 6.56 6.99
C GLN A 113 -2.70 8.08 7.10
N GLU A 114 -1.99 8.68 8.05
CA GLU A 114 -1.96 10.14 8.24
C GLU A 114 -1.43 10.84 6.99
N LEU A 115 -0.29 10.37 6.45
CA LEU A 115 0.33 10.94 5.26
C LEU A 115 -0.57 10.81 4.03
N CYS A 116 -1.16 9.63 3.80
CA CYS A 116 -2.07 9.39 2.69
C CYS A 116 -3.35 10.23 2.81
N TYR A 117 -3.92 10.35 4.01
CA TYR A 117 -5.18 11.08 4.21
C TYR A 117 -4.99 12.59 4.06
N ALA A 118 -3.88 13.13 4.56
CA ALA A 118 -3.52 14.55 4.41
C ALA A 118 -3.28 14.95 2.94
N ASN A 119 -2.92 13.98 2.09
CA ASN A 119 -2.55 14.19 0.68
C ASN A 119 -3.49 13.47 -0.30
N LYS A 120 -4.71 13.12 0.13
CA LYS A 120 -5.65 12.29 -0.66
C LYS A 120 -6.02 12.85 -2.04
N ASP A 121 -5.89 14.17 -2.21
CA ASP A 121 -6.23 14.89 -3.44
C ASP A 121 -5.01 15.06 -4.37
N THR A 122 -3.80 14.79 -3.87
CA THR A 122 -2.54 14.89 -4.62
C THR A 122 -1.91 13.53 -4.93
N LEU A 123 -2.37 12.46 -4.28
CA LEU A 123 -1.92 11.09 -4.50
C LEU A 123 -2.84 10.33 -5.46
N SER A 124 -2.25 9.41 -6.24
CA SER A 124 -2.93 8.54 -7.21
C SER A 124 -2.56 7.05 -7.11
#